data_AF-A0A948PU81-F1
#
_entry.id   AF-A0A948PU81-F1
#
_cell.length_a   1.000
_cell.length_b   1.000
_cell.length_c   1.000
_cell.angle_alpha   90.00
_cell.angle_beta   90.00
_cell.angle_gamma   90.00
#
_symmetry.space_group_name_H-M   'P 1'
#
loop_
_entity.id
_entity.type
_entity.pdbx_description
1 polymer ?
#
loop_
_entity_poly.entity_id
_entity_poly.type
_entity_poly.pdbx_seq_one_letter_code
_entity_poly.pdbx_strand_id
1 'polypeptide(L)'
;MEKFDAILSSCTLCPRGCRVNRLKGEKGFCQGGERAKVASHNSHFGEEPPISGSRGSGTIFFSGCTMHCLFCQNYPISQLREGREVSTPELARMMLSLQKNGCHNLNLVTPTHFVPQILEAVQQAATEGFNLPIVYNTSGYETRETLKLLEGVVSIYLPDLKYGNDKAGVDISGVVDYFAFAGPAIKEMYRQVGNLKVDNEGVAQGGLIVRHLVLPDDLSTTGEALRFLAREVSLDVTVSLMAQYFPAHQAQFHPKLNRKVVGREYCKMVKLAQDLGLHNLFIQEI
;
A
#
# COMPACT_ATOMS: atom_id res chain seq x y z
N MET A 1 1.24 3.21 24.89
CA MET A 1 2.34 4.17 25.06
C MET A 1 3.69 3.47 25.11
N GLU A 2 4.07 2.75 26.19
CA GLU A 2 5.43 2.15 26.30
C GLU A 2 5.87 1.26 25.12
N LYS A 3 4.95 0.45 24.55
CA LYS A 3 5.25 -0.40 23.39
C LYS A 3 5.59 0.40 22.12
N PHE A 4 4.92 1.52 21.89
CA PHE A 4 5.11 2.33 20.69
C PHE A 4 6.35 3.21 20.80
N ASP A 5 6.65 3.73 21.99
CA ASP A 5 7.89 4.44 22.27
C ASP A 5 9.12 3.53 22.08
N ALA A 6 9.02 2.25 22.46
CA ALA A 6 10.07 1.26 22.20
C ALA A 6 10.33 1.07 20.70
N ILE A 7 9.29 1.05 19.87
CA ILE A 7 9.44 0.96 18.41
C ILE A 7 10.03 2.26 17.84
N LEU A 8 9.59 3.42 18.31
CA LEU A 8 10.06 4.72 17.80
C LEU A 8 11.50 5.03 18.22
N SER A 9 11.94 4.53 19.39
CA SER A 9 13.31 4.72 19.88
C SER A 9 14.35 3.83 19.18
N SER A 10 13.92 2.74 18.52
CA SER A 10 14.77 1.94 17.63
C SER A 10 13.95 1.37 16.46
N CYS A 11 13.73 2.19 15.44
CA CYS A 11 12.76 1.90 14.38
C CYS A 11 13.12 0.68 13.51
N THR A 12 12.23 -0.32 13.53
CA THR A 12 12.29 -1.56 12.70
C THR A 12 11.00 -1.82 11.92
N LEU A 13 10.15 -0.80 11.75
CA LEU A 13 8.81 -0.90 11.13
C LEU A 13 8.77 -1.41 9.69
N CYS A 14 9.89 -1.34 8.96
CA CYS A 14 9.97 -1.82 7.59
C CYS A 14 11.28 -2.58 7.39
N PRO A 15 11.42 -3.35 6.30
CA PRO A 15 12.59 -4.20 6.11
C PRO A 15 13.92 -3.43 6.01
N ARG A 16 13.90 -2.10 5.80
CA ARG A 16 15.11 -1.26 5.90
C ARG A 16 15.79 -1.32 7.28
N GLY A 17 15.06 -1.64 8.35
CA GLY A 17 15.64 -1.91 9.67
C GLY A 17 16.58 -0.83 10.23
N CYS A 18 16.32 0.46 9.96
CA CYS A 18 17.30 1.53 10.17
C CYS A 18 17.65 1.84 11.64
N ARG A 19 16.86 1.38 12.62
CA ARG A 19 17.09 1.53 14.07
C ARG A 19 17.26 2.95 14.59
N VAL A 20 16.92 3.97 13.80
CA VAL A 20 16.95 5.38 14.21
C VAL A 20 16.02 5.63 15.39
N ASN A 21 16.42 6.57 16.25
CA ASN A 21 15.63 7.04 17.38
C ASN A 21 14.81 8.26 16.98
N ARG A 22 13.56 8.02 16.59
CA ARG A 22 12.64 9.06 16.13
C ARG A 22 12.20 10.01 17.25
N LEU A 23 12.20 9.54 18.50
CA LEU A 23 11.91 10.36 19.69
C LEU A 23 13.01 11.39 19.96
N LYS A 24 14.21 11.20 19.39
CA LYS A 24 15.31 12.17 19.41
C LYS A 24 15.42 12.98 18.12
N GLY A 25 14.43 12.87 17.23
CA GLY A 25 14.39 13.58 15.95
C GLY A 25 15.22 12.91 14.82
N GLU A 26 15.80 11.72 15.05
CA GLU A 26 16.52 11.01 14.00
C GLU A 26 15.56 10.51 12.91
N LYS A 27 16.03 10.51 11.66
CA LYS A 27 15.24 10.12 10.48
C LYS A 27 15.96 9.05 9.68
N GLY A 28 15.23 7.98 9.33
CA GLY A 28 15.71 6.91 8.46
C GLY A 28 15.47 7.21 6.98
N PHE A 29 15.59 6.17 6.14
CA PHE A 29 15.35 6.28 4.69
C PHE A 29 14.00 6.91 4.35
N CYS A 30 12.93 6.50 5.05
CA CYS A 30 11.57 7.01 4.82
C CYS A 30 11.32 8.44 5.29
N GLN A 31 12.26 9.04 6.01
CA GLN A 31 12.18 10.42 6.53
C GLN A 31 11.03 10.68 7.52
N GLY A 32 10.32 9.64 7.99
CA GLY A 32 9.31 9.72 9.05
C GLY A 32 9.93 10.01 10.42
N GLY A 33 9.31 10.89 11.19
CA GLY A 33 9.73 11.30 12.54
C GLY A 33 8.88 10.73 13.66
N GLU A 34 8.91 11.39 14.82
CA GLU A 34 8.05 11.12 15.98
C GLU A 34 6.57 11.36 15.66
N ARG A 35 6.26 12.41 14.90
CA ARG A 35 4.91 12.74 14.46
C ARG A 35 4.64 12.21 13.05
N ALA A 36 3.40 11.82 12.80
CA ALA A 36 2.95 11.49 11.46
C ALA A 36 2.99 12.74 10.58
N LYS A 37 3.37 12.58 9.32
CA LYS A 37 3.31 13.65 8.31
C LYS A 37 2.23 13.30 7.29
N VAL A 38 1.24 14.18 7.15
CA VAL A 38 0.07 13.98 6.28
C VAL A 38 0.11 15.00 5.15
N ALA A 39 0.03 14.50 3.92
CA ALA A 39 -0.05 15.31 2.71
C ALA A 39 -1.47 15.81 2.46
N SER A 40 -2.46 14.91 2.59
CA SER A 40 -3.89 15.24 2.43
C SER A 40 -4.77 14.23 3.16
N HIS A 41 -6.00 14.63 3.44
CA HIS A 41 -7.09 13.73 3.83
C HIS A 41 -8.39 14.13 3.13
N ASN A 42 -8.99 13.22 2.37
CA ASN A 42 -10.19 13.53 1.56
C ASN A 42 -10.93 12.26 1.16
N SER A 43 -12.19 12.42 0.74
CA SER A 43 -12.92 11.36 0.03
C SER A 43 -12.27 11.16 -1.35
N HIS A 44 -11.84 9.94 -1.65
CA HIS A 44 -11.17 9.57 -2.88
C HIS A 44 -11.98 8.53 -3.65
N PHE A 45 -12.15 8.73 -4.95
CA PHE A 45 -12.99 7.92 -5.82
C PHE A 45 -12.18 7.15 -6.90
N GLY A 46 -10.85 7.16 -6.78
CA GLY A 46 -9.94 6.57 -7.77
C GLY A 46 -9.39 5.19 -7.41
N GLU A 47 -9.77 4.61 -6.28
CA GLU A 47 -9.35 3.25 -5.89
C GLU A 47 -10.20 2.18 -6.60
N GLU A 48 -9.87 0.89 -6.40
CA GLU A 48 -10.64 -0.23 -6.95
C GLU A 48 -12.13 -0.11 -6.62
N PRO A 49 -13.03 -0.61 -7.50
CA PRO A 49 -14.48 -0.45 -7.32
C PRO A 49 -15.00 -0.83 -5.92
N PRO A 50 -14.55 -1.95 -5.29
CA PRO A 50 -14.98 -2.29 -3.93
C PRO A 50 -14.47 -1.35 -2.84
N ILE A 51 -13.37 -0.63 -3.09
CA ILE A 51 -12.77 0.30 -2.14
C ILE A 51 -13.42 1.68 -2.25
N SER A 52 -13.62 2.17 -3.48
CA SER A 52 -14.25 3.48 -3.70
C SER A 52 -15.74 3.44 -3.44
N GLY A 53 -16.45 2.40 -3.88
CA GLY A 53 -17.91 2.32 -3.82
C GLY A 53 -18.59 3.57 -4.39
N SER A 54 -19.77 3.90 -3.87
CA SER A 54 -20.54 5.08 -4.28
C SER A 54 -20.24 6.34 -3.47
N ARG A 55 -19.71 6.18 -2.25
CA ARG A 55 -19.44 7.27 -1.28
C ARG A 55 -17.96 7.62 -1.14
N GLY A 56 -17.10 6.97 -1.90
CA GLY A 56 -15.65 7.16 -1.86
C GLY A 56 -14.97 6.44 -0.70
N SER A 57 -13.67 6.28 -0.86
CA SER A 57 -12.71 5.83 0.15
C SER A 57 -12.22 7.04 0.95
N GLY A 58 -12.33 7.01 2.28
CA GLY A 58 -11.85 8.09 3.13
C GLY A 58 -10.34 7.99 3.27
N THR A 59 -9.60 8.70 2.42
CA THR A 59 -8.16 8.47 2.27
C THR A 59 -7.33 9.47 3.06
N ILE A 60 -6.31 8.99 3.76
CA ILE A 60 -5.23 9.78 4.37
C ILE A 60 -3.92 9.42 3.66
N PHE A 61 -3.33 10.39 2.96
CA PHE A 61 -2.04 10.23 2.30
C PHE A 61 -0.91 10.65 3.24
N PHE A 62 -0.06 9.70 3.62
CA PHE A 62 1.12 9.97 4.44
C PHE A 62 2.32 10.40 3.58
N SER A 63 3.16 11.27 4.14
CA SER A 63 4.35 11.80 3.46
C SER A 63 5.61 11.03 3.85
N GLY A 64 6.44 10.72 2.86
CA GLY A 64 7.56 9.80 2.99
C GLY A 64 7.21 8.40 2.46
N CYS A 65 8.22 7.56 2.22
CA CYS A 65 8.01 6.20 1.75
C CYS A 65 9.19 5.28 2.11
N THR A 66 8.93 3.99 2.27
CA THR A 66 9.98 2.98 2.51
C THR A 66 10.75 2.62 1.23
N MET A 67 10.27 3.08 0.07
CA MET A 67 10.82 2.87 -1.27
C MET A 67 10.89 4.18 -2.06
N HIS A 68 11.87 4.33 -2.96
CA HIS A 68 11.96 5.47 -3.89
C HIS A 68 11.94 4.95 -5.34
N CYS A 69 10.75 4.61 -5.82
CA CYS A 69 10.54 4.12 -7.19
C CYS A 69 10.93 5.21 -8.20
N LEU A 70 11.67 4.86 -9.25
CA LEU A 70 11.99 5.78 -10.35
C LEU A 70 10.74 6.35 -11.02
N PHE A 71 9.66 5.56 -11.05
CA PHE A 71 8.38 5.91 -11.68
C PHE A 71 7.32 6.47 -10.72
N CYS A 72 7.70 6.90 -9.51
CA CYS A 72 6.72 7.28 -8.50
C CYS A 72 5.80 8.43 -8.96
N GLN A 73 4.53 8.14 -9.21
CA GLN A 73 3.52 9.15 -9.55
C GLN A 73 3.22 10.08 -8.35
N ASN A 74 3.41 9.56 -7.14
CA ASN A 74 3.28 10.29 -5.88
C ASN A 74 4.63 10.81 -5.36
N TYR A 75 5.61 11.09 -6.23
CA TYR A 75 6.92 11.59 -5.80
C TYR A 75 6.87 12.89 -4.97
N PRO A 76 5.92 13.83 -5.14
CA PRO A 76 5.87 15.03 -4.30
C PRO A 76 5.66 14.69 -2.82
N ILE A 77 4.76 13.74 -2.53
CA ILE A 77 4.48 13.32 -1.15
C ILE A 77 5.46 12.27 -0.65
N SER A 78 5.89 11.33 -1.50
CA SER A 78 6.74 10.19 -1.08
C SER A 78 8.23 10.53 -1.00
N GLN A 79 8.74 11.37 -1.90
CA GLN A 79 10.18 11.69 -2.02
C GLN A 79 10.49 13.15 -1.67
N LEU A 80 9.66 14.10 -2.10
CA LEU A 80 9.82 15.51 -1.71
C LEU A 80 9.21 15.82 -0.34
N ARG A 81 8.40 14.89 0.20
CA ARG A 81 7.82 14.92 1.54
C ARG A 81 6.88 16.11 1.74
N GLU A 82 6.12 16.48 0.71
CA GLU A 82 5.04 17.46 0.85
C GLU A 82 4.01 17.01 1.89
N GLY A 83 3.51 17.95 2.69
CA GLY A 83 2.58 17.71 3.79
C GLY A 83 2.99 18.39 5.09
N ARG A 84 2.21 18.17 6.14
CA ARG A 84 2.44 18.75 7.48
C ARG A 84 2.51 17.68 8.55
N GLU A 85 3.33 17.91 9.57
CA GLU A 85 3.31 17.06 10.77
C GLU A 85 2.00 17.27 11.53
N VAL A 86 1.48 16.18 12.08
CA VAL A 86 0.22 16.15 12.82
C VAL A 86 0.41 15.37 14.12
N SER A 87 -0.25 15.83 15.17
CA SER A 87 -0.35 15.09 16.43
C SER A 87 -1.31 13.90 16.31
N THR A 88 -1.18 12.90 17.19
CA THR A 88 -2.10 11.77 17.28
C THR A 88 -3.57 12.20 17.41
N PRO A 89 -3.94 13.20 18.25
CA PRO A 89 -5.32 13.69 18.32
C PRO A 89 -5.81 14.41 17.07
N GLU A 90 -4.92 15.05 16.31
CA GLU A 90 -5.30 15.60 15.00
C GLU A 90 -5.57 14.48 13.99
N LEU A 91 -4.74 13.43 13.97
CA LEU A 91 -4.92 12.29 13.09
C LEU A 91 -6.24 11.56 13.39
N ALA A 92 -6.57 11.35 14.67
CA ALA A 92 -7.87 10.78 15.10
C ALA A 92 -9.06 11.63 14.60
N ARG A 93 -8.98 12.96 14.71
CA ARG A 93 -9.99 13.88 14.18
C ARG A 93 -10.13 13.81 12.66
N MET A 94 -9.04 13.57 11.92
CA MET A 94 -9.12 13.34 10.46
C MET A 94 -9.91 12.07 10.15
N MET A 95 -9.67 10.97 10.88
CA MET A 95 -10.40 9.70 10.72
C MET A 95 -11.90 9.88 10.97
N LEU A 96 -12.27 10.53 12.08
CA LEU A 96 -13.67 10.83 12.43
C LEU A 96 -14.34 11.76 11.40
N SER A 97 -13.60 12.73 10.86
CA SER A 97 -14.10 13.63 9.82
C SER A 97 -14.45 12.87 8.53
N LEU A 98 -13.59 11.94 8.11
CA LEU A 98 -13.84 11.09 6.94
C LEU A 98 -15.06 10.18 7.13
N GLN A 99 -15.26 9.64 8.34
CA GLN A 99 -16.47 8.92 8.71
C GLN A 99 -17.71 9.81 8.68
N LYS A 100 -17.64 11.02 9.25
CA LYS A 100 -18.74 11.99 9.22
C LYS A 100 -19.13 12.38 7.78
N ASN A 101 -18.16 12.40 6.86
CA ASN A 101 -18.40 12.64 5.45
C ASN A 101 -19.03 11.43 4.71
N GLY A 102 -19.25 10.31 5.40
CA GLY A 102 -19.96 9.15 4.87
C GLY A 102 -19.12 8.21 4.01
N CYS A 103 -17.80 8.29 4.08
CA CYS A 103 -16.90 7.40 3.32
C CYS A 103 -17.13 5.93 3.69
N HIS A 104 -16.92 5.01 2.75
CA HIS A 104 -17.12 3.58 3.00
C HIS A 104 -16.06 2.96 3.93
N ASN A 105 -14.84 3.50 3.92
CA ASN A 105 -13.71 3.00 4.68
C ASN A 105 -12.73 4.15 5.01
N LEU A 106 -11.78 3.86 5.89
CA LEU A 106 -10.59 4.68 6.11
C LEU A 106 -9.40 4.04 5.39
N ASN A 107 -8.88 4.69 4.37
CA ASN A 107 -7.76 4.21 3.56
C ASN A 107 -6.47 4.95 3.91
N LEU A 108 -5.53 4.20 4.47
CA LEU A 108 -4.24 4.69 4.92
C LEU A 108 -3.21 4.41 3.84
N VAL A 109 -2.73 5.44 3.16
CA VAL A 109 -1.83 5.30 1.98
C VAL A 109 -0.38 5.56 2.35
N THR A 110 0.49 4.60 2.06
CA THR A 110 1.90 4.53 2.51
C THR A 110 2.07 4.63 4.04
N PRO A 111 1.30 3.86 4.84
CA PRO A 111 1.22 4.05 6.29
C PRO A 111 2.38 3.45 7.10
N THR A 112 3.20 2.56 6.51
CA THR A 112 4.18 1.70 7.20
C THR A 112 5.03 2.42 8.23
N HIS A 113 5.53 3.59 7.86
CA HIS A 113 6.47 4.33 8.68
C HIS A 113 5.78 5.08 9.84
N PHE A 114 4.45 5.14 9.88
CA PHE A 114 3.68 5.78 10.95
C PHE A 114 2.73 4.82 11.67
N VAL A 115 2.94 3.50 11.55
CA VAL A 115 2.08 2.49 12.20
C VAL A 115 1.85 2.75 13.70
N PRO A 116 2.87 3.09 14.52
CA PRO A 116 2.64 3.40 15.94
C PRO A 116 1.66 4.57 16.14
N GLN A 117 1.89 5.68 15.44
CA GLN A 117 1.06 6.89 15.53
C GLN A 117 -0.37 6.64 15.00
N ILE A 118 -0.48 5.85 13.93
CA ILE A 118 -1.76 5.43 13.35
C ILE A 118 -2.56 4.60 14.36
N LEU A 119 -1.94 3.60 14.99
CA LEU A 119 -2.64 2.73 15.94
C LEU A 119 -3.10 3.49 17.17
N GLU A 120 -2.30 4.43 17.69
CA GLU A 120 -2.74 5.32 18.77
C GLU A 120 -3.91 6.22 18.33
N ALA A 121 -3.86 6.77 17.12
CA ALA A 121 -4.93 7.61 16.59
C ALA A 121 -6.22 6.83 16.35
N VAL A 122 -6.14 5.59 15.85
CA VAL A 122 -7.29 4.68 15.71
C VAL A 122 -7.87 4.36 17.07
N GLN A 123 -7.04 4.04 18.06
CA GLN A 123 -7.51 3.77 19.42
C GLN A 123 -8.27 4.97 19.98
N GLN A 124 -7.73 6.18 19.84
CA GLN A 124 -8.41 7.39 20.27
C GLN A 124 -9.73 7.61 19.50
N ALA A 125 -9.70 7.55 18.17
CA ALA A 125 -10.88 7.75 17.33
C ALA A 125 -11.99 6.73 17.67
N ALA A 126 -11.63 5.48 17.99
CA ALA A 126 -12.57 4.45 18.39
C ALA A 126 -13.32 4.80 19.68
N THR A 127 -12.66 5.44 20.66
CA THR A 127 -13.34 5.94 21.88
C THR A 127 -14.35 7.05 21.59
N GLU A 128 -14.19 7.74 20.46
CA GLU A 128 -15.06 8.80 19.97
C GLU A 128 -16.07 8.29 18.90
N GLY A 129 -16.18 6.97 18.72
CA GLY A 129 -17.19 6.34 17.85
C GLY A 129 -16.75 6.06 16.41
N PHE A 130 -15.44 6.07 16.12
CA PHE A 130 -14.93 5.59 14.83
C PHE A 130 -15.20 4.09 14.64
N ASN A 131 -15.78 3.70 13.50
CA ASN A 131 -16.23 2.34 13.21
C ASN A 131 -16.12 1.92 11.72
N LEU A 132 -15.47 2.72 10.86
CA LEU A 132 -15.27 2.32 9.47
C LEU A 132 -14.25 1.17 9.34
N PRO A 133 -14.41 0.28 8.34
CA PRO A 133 -13.34 -0.64 7.93
C PRO A 133 -12.06 0.13 7.58
N ILE A 134 -10.91 -0.39 8.01
CA ILE A 134 -9.61 0.22 7.72
C ILE A 134 -8.96 -0.52 6.54
N VAL A 135 -8.60 0.24 5.51
CA VAL A 135 -7.82 -0.19 4.35
C VAL A 135 -6.35 0.20 4.57
N TYR A 136 -5.46 -0.78 4.49
CA TYR A 136 -4.01 -0.60 4.58
C TYR A 136 -3.39 -0.66 3.18
N ASN A 137 -3.17 0.51 2.57
CA ASN A 137 -2.67 0.66 1.21
C ASN A 137 -1.16 0.89 1.22
N THR A 138 -0.41 -0.14 0.82
CA THR A 138 1.03 -0.24 1.05
C THR A 138 1.78 -0.70 -0.19
N SER A 139 3.09 -0.46 -0.21
CA SER A 139 4.01 -0.98 -1.24
C SER A 139 4.27 -2.49 -1.17
N GLY A 140 3.68 -3.19 -0.20
CA GLY A 140 3.93 -4.60 0.10
C GLY A 140 5.27 -4.85 0.81
N TYR A 141 6.17 -3.87 0.85
CA TYR A 141 7.49 -3.97 1.48
C TYR A 141 7.40 -3.81 3.00
N GLU A 142 6.89 -4.85 3.66
CA GLU A 142 6.49 -4.89 5.06
C GLU A 142 7.22 -5.98 5.83
N THR A 143 7.34 -5.82 7.15
CA THR A 143 7.84 -6.88 8.04
C THR A 143 6.66 -7.63 8.67
N ARG A 144 6.86 -8.91 9.00
CA ARG A 144 5.83 -9.70 9.71
C ARG A 144 5.52 -9.11 11.07
N GLU A 145 6.52 -8.55 11.75
CA GLU A 145 6.40 -7.90 13.04
C GLU A 145 5.45 -6.71 12.97
N THR A 146 5.57 -5.87 11.93
CA THR A 146 4.65 -4.75 11.71
C THR A 146 3.25 -5.24 11.37
N LEU A 147 3.11 -6.26 10.50
CA LEU A 147 1.80 -6.82 10.16
C LEU A 147 1.07 -7.43 11.37
N LYS A 148 1.78 -8.03 12.32
CA LYS A 148 1.20 -8.51 13.58
C LYS A 148 0.62 -7.39 14.46
N LEU A 149 1.13 -6.16 14.34
CA LEU A 149 0.55 -5.00 15.05
C LEU A 149 -0.79 -4.56 14.44
N LEU A 150 -1.03 -4.91 13.18
CA LEU A 150 -2.21 -4.51 12.40
C LEU A 150 -3.31 -5.58 12.45
N GLU A 151 -3.00 -6.80 12.89
CA GLU A 151 -3.95 -7.91 12.96
C GLU A 151 -5.12 -7.57 13.88
N GLY A 152 -6.34 -7.69 13.35
CA GLY A 152 -7.57 -7.31 14.05
C GLY A 152 -7.92 -5.83 14.01
N VAL A 153 -7.02 -4.96 13.52
CA VAL A 153 -7.28 -3.52 13.31
C VAL A 153 -7.56 -3.23 11.84
N VAL A 154 -6.74 -3.78 10.94
CA VAL A 154 -6.92 -3.64 9.50
C VAL A 154 -7.93 -4.67 9.00
N SER A 155 -8.96 -4.18 8.32
CA SER A 155 -10.00 -5.03 7.72
C SER A 155 -9.62 -5.46 6.30
N ILE A 156 -8.97 -4.57 5.55
CA ILE A 156 -8.70 -4.73 4.12
C ILE A 156 -7.22 -4.41 3.86
N TYR A 157 -6.52 -5.33 3.21
CA TYR A 157 -5.17 -5.10 2.73
C TYR A 157 -5.20 -4.77 1.24
N LEU A 158 -4.45 -3.73 0.88
CA LEU A 158 -4.35 -3.23 -0.49
C LEU A 158 -2.87 -3.03 -0.89
N PRO A 159 -2.06 -4.11 -0.90
CA PRO A 159 -0.65 -4.01 -1.23
C PRO A 159 -0.41 -3.91 -2.75
N ASP A 160 0.55 -3.08 -3.13
CA ASP A 160 1.25 -3.21 -4.42
C ASP A 160 2.28 -4.35 -4.34
N LEU A 161 2.06 -5.44 -5.06
CA LEU A 161 3.15 -6.34 -5.45
C LEU A 161 3.84 -5.74 -6.69
N LYS A 162 4.78 -4.82 -6.48
CA LYS A 162 5.42 -4.03 -7.56
C LYS A 162 6.25 -4.88 -8.52
N TYR A 163 6.89 -5.93 -8.01
CA TYR A 163 7.85 -6.76 -8.75
C TYR A 163 7.67 -8.24 -8.39
N GLY A 164 7.96 -9.12 -9.36
CA GLY A 164 8.02 -10.58 -9.17
C GLY A 164 9.37 -11.12 -8.71
N ASN A 165 10.43 -10.29 -8.69
CA ASN A 165 11.74 -10.63 -8.15
C ASN A 165 12.49 -9.42 -7.56
N ASP A 166 13.56 -9.73 -6.82
CA ASP A 166 14.41 -8.74 -6.14
C ASP A 166 15.22 -7.87 -7.11
N LYS A 167 15.64 -8.43 -8.26
CA LYS A 167 16.43 -7.71 -9.25
C LYS A 167 15.70 -6.47 -9.77
N ALA A 168 14.40 -6.59 -10.06
CA ALA A 168 13.58 -5.44 -10.46
C ALA A 168 13.43 -4.41 -9.33
N GLY A 169 13.36 -4.86 -8.07
CA GLY A 169 13.40 -3.99 -6.89
C GLY A 169 14.67 -3.14 -6.82
N VAL A 170 15.83 -3.72 -7.12
CA VAL A 170 17.12 -3.00 -7.18
C VAL A 170 17.09 -1.99 -8.32
N ASP A 171 16.84 -2.49 -9.53
CA ASP A 171 17.02 -1.73 -10.77
C ASP A 171 16.05 -0.53 -10.85
N ILE A 172 14.86 -0.63 -10.25
CA ILE A 172 13.78 0.35 -10.43
C ILE A 172 13.42 1.13 -9.16
N SER A 173 13.71 0.58 -7.97
CA SER A 173 13.31 1.19 -6.69
C SER A 173 14.42 1.29 -5.66
N GLY A 174 15.64 0.80 -5.95
CA GLY A 174 16.76 0.83 -5.01
C GLY A 174 16.51 0.00 -3.75
N VAL A 175 15.84 -1.15 -3.89
CA VAL A 175 15.54 -2.10 -2.80
C VAL A 175 16.10 -3.47 -3.17
N VAL A 176 16.98 -4.04 -2.33
CA VAL A 176 17.77 -5.23 -2.66
C VAL A 176 17.01 -6.54 -2.52
N ASP A 177 15.97 -6.52 -1.69
CA ASP A 177 15.28 -7.67 -1.12
C ASP A 177 13.75 -7.47 -1.18
N TYR A 178 13.28 -6.74 -2.20
CA TYR A 178 11.88 -6.35 -2.32
C TYR A 178 10.94 -7.56 -2.26
N PHE A 179 11.12 -8.53 -3.16
CA PHE A 179 10.24 -9.68 -3.28
C PHE A 179 10.44 -10.65 -2.12
N ALA A 180 11.67 -10.77 -1.62
CA ALA A 180 11.98 -11.54 -0.42
C ALA A 180 11.17 -11.10 0.81
N PHE A 181 10.78 -9.82 0.90
CA PHE A 181 9.86 -9.32 1.93
C PHE A 181 8.39 -9.25 1.46
N ALA A 182 8.14 -8.77 0.23
CA ALA A 182 6.79 -8.55 -0.27
C ALA A 182 5.99 -9.86 -0.42
N GLY A 183 6.60 -10.94 -0.90
CA GLY A 183 5.93 -12.24 -1.01
C GLY A 183 5.45 -12.76 0.35
N PRO A 184 6.33 -12.93 1.34
CA PRO A 184 5.93 -13.34 2.69
C PRO A 184 4.95 -12.37 3.36
N ALA A 185 5.07 -11.06 3.12
CA ALA A 185 4.13 -10.07 3.63
C ALA A 185 2.73 -10.25 3.06
N ILE A 186 2.59 -10.47 1.75
CA ILE A 186 1.29 -10.73 1.11
C ILE A 186 0.65 -12.01 1.65
N LYS A 187 1.45 -13.07 1.87
CA LYS A 187 0.95 -14.31 2.48
C LYS A 187 0.46 -14.08 3.91
N GLU A 188 1.16 -13.25 4.68
CA GLU A 188 0.74 -12.87 6.03
C GLU A 188 -0.53 -12.02 6.01
N MET A 189 -0.63 -11.03 5.12
CA MET A 189 -1.87 -10.26 4.92
C MET A 189 -3.04 -11.19 4.56
N TYR A 190 -2.83 -12.11 3.61
CA TYR A 190 -3.84 -13.10 3.23
C TYR A 190 -4.27 -13.98 4.40
N ARG A 191 -3.33 -14.45 5.23
CA ARG A 191 -3.64 -15.22 6.45
C ARG A 191 -4.55 -14.44 7.40
N GLN A 192 -4.34 -13.14 7.53
CA GLN A 192 -5.11 -12.31 8.48
C GLN A 192 -6.55 -12.04 8.01
N VAL A 193 -6.77 -11.77 6.72
CA VAL A 193 -8.08 -11.29 6.23
C VAL A 193 -8.76 -12.18 5.18
N GLY A 194 -8.01 -13.08 4.53
CA GLY A 194 -8.49 -14.00 3.49
C GLY A 194 -8.85 -13.32 2.16
N ASN A 195 -9.69 -14.00 1.37
CA ASN A 195 -10.23 -13.46 0.12
C ASN A 195 -11.10 -12.21 0.38
N LEU A 196 -11.21 -11.36 -0.64
CA LEU A 196 -12.09 -10.19 -0.62
C LEU A 196 -13.54 -10.59 -0.29
N LYS A 197 -14.11 -9.88 0.69
CA LYS A 197 -15.51 -9.98 1.11
C LYS A 197 -16.17 -8.64 0.85
N VAL A 198 -17.25 -8.66 0.07
CA VAL A 198 -18.04 -7.48 -0.26
C VAL A 198 -19.45 -7.60 0.31
N ASP A 199 -20.08 -6.46 0.56
CA ASP A 199 -21.52 -6.39 0.88
C ASP A 199 -22.39 -6.48 -0.38
N ASN A 200 -23.70 -6.32 -0.20
CA ASN A 200 -24.69 -6.39 -1.28
C ASN A 200 -24.54 -5.25 -2.32
N GLU A 201 -23.84 -4.17 -1.99
CA GLU A 201 -23.54 -3.07 -2.90
C GLU A 201 -22.18 -3.26 -3.59
N GLY A 202 -21.48 -4.37 -3.31
CA GLY A 202 -20.15 -4.64 -3.86
C GLY A 202 -19.03 -3.89 -3.15
N VAL A 203 -19.29 -3.28 -2.00
CA VAL A 203 -18.29 -2.54 -1.21
C VAL A 203 -17.53 -3.50 -0.30
N ALA A 204 -16.21 -3.36 -0.26
CA ALA A 204 -15.32 -4.21 0.54
C ALA A 204 -15.59 -4.02 2.04
N GLN A 205 -15.81 -5.14 2.73
CA GLN A 205 -15.94 -5.21 4.19
C GLN A 205 -14.71 -5.89 4.83
N GLY A 206 -13.92 -6.61 4.05
CA GLY A 206 -12.67 -7.21 4.50
C GLY A 206 -11.97 -7.98 3.38
N GLY A 207 -10.72 -8.38 3.60
CA GLY A 207 -9.98 -9.26 2.69
C GLY A 207 -8.82 -8.58 1.98
N LEU A 208 -8.20 -9.32 1.04
CA LEU A 208 -7.00 -8.90 0.33
C LEU A 208 -7.31 -8.58 -1.14
N ILE A 209 -6.86 -7.42 -1.61
CA ILE A 209 -6.75 -7.07 -3.03
C ILE A 209 -5.28 -6.76 -3.33
N VAL A 210 -4.63 -7.57 -4.16
CA VAL A 210 -3.23 -7.33 -4.56
C VAL A 210 -3.19 -6.51 -5.83
N ARG A 211 -2.53 -5.36 -5.80
CA ARG A 211 -2.25 -4.54 -6.97
C ARG A 211 -0.95 -5.00 -7.64
N HIS A 212 -0.97 -5.10 -8.96
CA HIS A 212 0.24 -5.31 -9.75
C HIS A 212 0.24 -4.37 -10.95
N LEU A 213 1.16 -3.41 -10.97
CA LEU A 213 1.33 -2.48 -12.08
C LEU A 213 2.20 -3.12 -13.17
N VAL A 214 1.63 -3.35 -14.36
CA VAL A 214 2.39 -3.82 -15.51
C VAL A 214 3.28 -2.70 -16.02
N LEU A 215 4.60 -2.92 -15.98
CA LEU A 215 5.58 -1.98 -16.49
C LEU A 215 5.99 -2.33 -17.94
N PRO A 216 6.37 -1.32 -18.75
CA PRO A 216 6.92 -1.56 -20.09
C PRO A 216 8.13 -2.50 -20.05
N ASP A 217 8.33 -3.28 -21.12
CA ASP A 217 9.46 -4.19 -21.28
C ASP A 217 9.54 -5.28 -20.19
N ASP A 218 8.39 -5.63 -19.60
CA ASP A 218 8.25 -6.59 -18.48
C ASP A 218 9.16 -6.27 -17.29
N LEU A 219 9.43 -4.99 -17.07
CA LEU A 219 10.28 -4.52 -15.97
C LEU A 219 9.70 -4.84 -14.59
N SER A 220 8.39 -5.04 -14.48
CA SER A 220 7.74 -5.51 -13.25
C SER A 220 7.83 -7.03 -13.07
N THR A 221 8.37 -7.78 -14.05
CA THR A 221 8.46 -9.25 -14.04
C THR A 221 7.08 -9.86 -13.75
N THR A 222 6.07 -9.38 -14.48
CA THR A 222 4.65 -9.58 -14.15
C THR A 222 4.28 -11.05 -14.08
N GLY A 223 4.82 -11.85 -14.99
CA GLY A 223 4.54 -13.28 -15.00
C GLY A 223 5.03 -14.00 -13.74
N GLU A 224 6.13 -13.57 -13.13
CA GLU A 224 6.63 -14.13 -11.86
C GLU A 224 5.71 -13.75 -10.70
N ALA A 225 5.31 -12.48 -10.62
CA ALA A 225 4.34 -12.01 -9.62
C ALA A 225 3.01 -12.77 -9.71
N LEU A 226 2.44 -12.94 -10.91
CA LEU A 226 1.18 -13.68 -11.11
C LEU A 226 1.32 -15.16 -10.74
N ARG A 227 2.44 -15.82 -11.10
CA ARG A 227 2.70 -17.21 -10.72
C ARG A 227 2.80 -17.37 -9.20
N PHE A 228 3.43 -16.41 -8.53
CA PHE A 228 3.50 -16.40 -7.06
C PHE A 228 2.09 -16.31 -6.46
N LEU A 229 1.26 -15.36 -6.91
CA LEU A 229 -0.10 -15.21 -6.39
C LEU A 229 -0.93 -16.49 -6.58
N ALA A 230 -0.89 -17.07 -7.78
CA ALA A 230 -1.64 -18.28 -8.10
C ALA A 230 -1.17 -19.53 -7.32
N ARG A 231 0.14 -19.68 -7.09
CA ARG A 231 0.71 -20.89 -6.47
C ARG A 231 0.85 -20.82 -4.96
N GLU A 232 1.11 -19.64 -4.42
CA GLU A 232 1.50 -19.47 -3.02
C GLU A 232 0.53 -18.66 -2.17
N VAL A 233 -0.41 -17.95 -2.80
CA VAL A 233 -1.44 -17.17 -2.09
C VAL A 233 -2.80 -17.85 -2.24
N SER A 234 -3.43 -17.75 -3.41
CA SER A 234 -4.71 -18.41 -3.72
C SER A 234 -5.09 -18.18 -5.18
N LEU A 235 -5.83 -19.11 -5.80
CA LEU A 235 -6.48 -18.87 -7.09
C LEU A 235 -7.65 -17.89 -7.00
N ASP A 236 -8.23 -17.74 -5.80
CA ASP A 236 -9.34 -16.83 -5.52
C ASP A 236 -8.90 -15.46 -4.99
N VAL A 237 -7.58 -15.20 -4.86
CA VAL A 237 -7.10 -13.89 -4.45
C VAL A 237 -7.52 -12.85 -5.48
N THR A 238 -8.03 -11.70 -5.03
CA THR A 238 -8.38 -10.61 -5.92
C THR A 238 -7.12 -9.89 -6.38
N VAL A 239 -6.92 -9.79 -7.69
CA VAL A 239 -5.78 -9.12 -8.30
C VAL A 239 -6.26 -7.92 -9.12
N SER A 240 -5.77 -6.74 -8.76
CA SER A 240 -5.90 -5.52 -9.55
C SER A 240 -4.70 -5.42 -10.49
N LEU A 241 -4.86 -5.91 -11.73
CA LEU A 241 -3.80 -5.93 -12.73
C LEU A 241 -3.85 -4.62 -13.53
N MET A 242 -2.96 -3.68 -13.19
CA MET A 242 -3.08 -2.29 -13.62
C MET A 242 -2.22 -2.00 -14.86
N ALA A 243 -2.77 -1.17 -15.75
CA ALA A 243 -2.11 -0.63 -16.94
C ALA A 243 -1.91 0.91 -16.88
N GLN A 244 -2.38 1.56 -15.81
CA GLN A 244 -2.31 3.02 -15.56
C GLN A 244 -0.90 3.61 -15.37
N TYR A 245 0.12 2.94 -15.91
CA TYR A 245 1.48 3.44 -15.91
C TYR A 245 1.65 4.64 -16.83
N PHE A 246 2.30 5.70 -16.32
CA PHE A 246 2.87 6.76 -17.14
C PHE A 246 4.25 7.13 -16.57
N PRO A 247 5.19 7.60 -17.41
CA PRO A 247 6.55 7.94 -17.00
C PRO A 247 6.56 9.20 -16.12
N ALA A 248 6.36 9.01 -14.81
CA ALA A 248 6.45 10.06 -13.81
C ALA A 248 7.87 10.18 -13.24
N HIS A 249 8.19 11.34 -12.66
CA HIS A 249 9.42 11.58 -11.91
C HIS A 249 10.69 11.26 -12.72
N GLN A 250 11.50 10.27 -12.30
CA GLN A 250 12.75 9.90 -12.97
C GLN A 250 12.54 8.94 -14.14
N ALA A 251 11.35 8.31 -14.26
CA ALA A 251 11.08 7.34 -15.31
C ALA A 251 11.23 7.91 -16.72
N GLN A 252 10.96 9.20 -16.92
CA GLN A 252 11.14 9.89 -18.21
C GLN A 252 12.58 9.86 -18.72
N PHE A 253 13.57 9.70 -17.84
CA PHE A 253 14.99 9.65 -18.18
C PHE A 253 15.52 8.21 -18.32
N HIS A 254 14.72 7.21 -17.96
CA HIS A 254 15.15 5.82 -17.99
C HIS A 254 14.78 5.16 -19.33
N PRO A 255 15.72 4.47 -20.00
CA PRO A 255 15.58 4.07 -21.41
C PRO A 255 14.41 3.13 -21.72
N LYS A 256 13.93 2.40 -20.71
CA LYS A 256 12.80 1.47 -20.84
C LYS A 256 11.53 1.92 -20.11
N LEU A 257 11.64 2.86 -19.17
CA LEU A 257 10.50 3.32 -18.36
C LEU A 257 9.88 4.60 -18.92
N ASN A 258 10.54 5.27 -19.86
CA ASN A 258 10.11 6.54 -20.45
C ASN A 258 8.91 6.44 -21.41
N ARG A 259 8.17 5.31 -21.42
CA ARG A 259 7.02 5.07 -22.29
C ARG A 259 5.90 4.37 -21.53
N LYS A 260 4.65 4.52 -22.00
CA LYS A 260 3.52 3.74 -21.47
C LYS A 260 3.63 2.25 -21.86
N VAL A 261 2.95 1.39 -21.11
CA VAL A 261 2.70 0.00 -21.51
C VAL A 261 1.82 0.00 -22.76
N VAL A 262 2.10 -0.88 -23.72
CA VAL A 262 1.28 -0.99 -24.93
C VAL A 262 0.25 -2.12 -24.83
N GLY A 263 -0.86 -2.01 -25.58
CA GLY A 263 -1.94 -3.00 -25.70
C GLY A 263 -1.48 -4.46 -25.60
N ARG A 264 -0.57 -4.84 -26.50
CA ARG A 264 -0.04 -6.21 -26.58
C ARG A 264 0.69 -6.68 -25.31
N GLU A 265 1.40 -5.81 -24.61
CA GLU A 265 2.13 -6.17 -23.38
C GLU A 265 1.14 -6.47 -22.25
N TYR A 266 0.15 -5.61 -22.09
CA TYR A 266 -0.87 -5.77 -21.07
C TYR A 266 -1.79 -6.96 -21.34
N CYS A 267 -2.31 -7.10 -22.57
CA CYS A 267 -3.17 -8.23 -22.95
C CYS A 267 -2.47 -9.58 -22.76
N LYS A 268 -1.14 -9.64 -23.00
CA LYS A 268 -0.34 -10.85 -22.73
C LYS A 268 -0.35 -11.20 -21.24
N MET A 269 -0.27 -10.23 -20.34
CA MET A 269 -0.29 -10.46 -18.89
C MET A 269 -1.69 -10.81 -18.39
N VAL A 270 -2.74 -10.18 -18.93
CA VAL A 270 -4.14 -10.55 -18.64
C VAL A 270 -4.39 -12.02 -19.03
N LYS A 271 -3.99 -12.40 -20.25
CA LYS A 271 -4.11 -13.79 -20.70
C LYS A 271 -3.35 -14.75 -19.80
N LEU A 272 -2.12 -14.41 -19.41
CA LEU A 272 -1.35 -15.23 -18.48
C LEU A 272 -2.05 -15.39 -17.12
N ALA A 273 -2.63 -14.33 -16.56
CA ALA A 273 -3.37 -14.41 -15.30
C ALA A 273 -4.56 -15.39 -15.41
N GLN A 274 -5.30 -15.35 -16.53
CA GLN A 274 -6.40 -16.27 -16.83
C GLN A 274 -5.91 -17.71 -17.02
N ASP A 275 -4.84 -17.92 -17.80
CA ASP A 275 -4.25 -19.24 -18.05
C ASP A 275 -3.67 -19.88 -16.77
N LEU A 276 -3.28 -19.06 -15.78
CA LEU A 276 -2.86 -19.51 -14.44
C LEU A 276 -4.03 -19.85 -13.51
N GLY A 277 -5.27 -19.56 -13.90
CA GLY A 277 -6.47 -19.83 -13.11
C GLY A 277 -6.77 -18.80 -12.03
N LEU A 278 -6.28 -17.56 -12.13
CA LEU A 278 -6.67 -16.49 -11.20
C LEU A 278 -8.10 -16.05 -11.53
N HIS A 279 -9.04 -16.29 -10.61
CA HIS A 279 -10.48 -16.09 -10.87
C HIS A 279 -10.94 -14.64 -10.75
N ASN A 280 -10.33 -13.87 -9.83
CA ASN A 280 -10.81 -12.55 -9.45
C ASN A 280 -9.86 -11.46 -9.96
N LEU A 281 -10.10 -10.96 -11.17
CA LEU A 281 -9.24 -9.97 -11.83
C LEU A 281 -9.98 -8.64 -12.04
N PHE A 282 -9.41 -7.54 -11.56
CA PHE A 282 -9.73 -6.20 -12.07
C PHE A 282 -8.73 -5.86 -13.18
N ILE A 283 -9.26 -5.64 -14.38
CA ILE A 283 -8.49 -5.31 -15.58
C ILE A 283 -8.93 -3.95 -16.12
N GLN A 284 -8.06 -3.32 -16.92
CA GLN A 284 -8.23 -1.96 -17.44
C GLN A 284 -8.19 -1.98 -18.98
N GLU A 285 -9.02 -1.17 -19.61
CA GLU A 285 -8.98 -0.98 -21.06
C GLU A 285 -7.85 -0.02 -21.43
N ILE A 286 -7.02 -0.38 -22.42
CA ILE A 286 -5.91 0.42 -22.94
C ILE A 286 -5.89 0.55 -24.45
#